data_AF-A0A3D8MWM3-F1
#
_entry.id   AF-A0A3D8MWM3-F1
#
_cell.length_a   1.000
_cell.length_b   1.000
_cell.length_c   1.000
_cell.angle_alpha   90.00
_cell.angle_beta   90.00
_cell.angle_gamma   90.00
#
_symmetry.space_group_name_H-M   'P 1'
#
loop_
_entity.id
_entity.type
_entity.pdbx_description
1 polymer ?
#
loop_
_entity_poly.entity_id
_entity_poly.type
_entity_poly.pdbx_seq_one_letter_code
_entity_poly.pdbx_strand_id
1 'polypeptide(L)'
;MNCLECNAPMNQHTDEVPYHALPGTLLRGVTHRTCPSCGASEVDIPRIAELNRTIARALICQRARLSGPQVRFLRKHLGLSGTDVAARMGVSKATVSRWESNKQHISPGHDRLLRLMVAYEEPIENYAEHLASVAQEDAGVTDLTINLWESDQRWHRSEPVRS
;
A
#
# COMPACT_ATOMS: atom_id res chain seq x y z
N MET A 1 7.43 -30.29 -14.36
CA MET A 1 6.21 -30.09 -13.54
C MET A 1 5.00 -30.28 -14.46
N ASN A 2 3.94 -30.91 -13.95
CA ASN A 2 2.69 -31.06 -14.68
C ASN A 2 1.74 -29.91 -14.36
N CYS A 3 0.87 -29.58 -15.30
CA CYS A 3 -0.15 -28.55 -15.13
C CYS A 3 -1.17 -28.95 -14.04
N LEU A 4 -1.46 -28.03 -13.12
CA LEU A 4 -2.43 -28.27 -12.04
C LEU A 4 -3.88 -28.40 -12.55
N GLU A 5 -4.17 -27.87 -13.74
CA GLU A 5 -5.53 -27.87 -14.32
C GLU A 5 -5.82 -29.13 -15.15
N CYS A 6 -4.86 -29.60 -15.95
CA CYS A 6 -5.09 -30.70 -16.90
C CYS A 6 -4.04 -31.82 -16.86
N ASN A 7 -3.08 -31.74 -15.92
CA ASN A 7 -2.00 -32.71 -15.70
C ASN A 7 -1.04 -32.94 -16.89
N ALA A 8 -1.14 -32.15 -17.96
CA ALA A 8 -0.20 -32.19 -19.09
C ALA A 8 1.19 -31.63 -18.70
N PRO A 9 2.29 -32.07 -19.34
CA PRO A 9 3.61 -31.51 -19.09
C PRO A 9 3.66 -30.03 -19.49
N MET A 10 4.25 -29.20 -18.63
CA MET A 10 4.40 -27.76 -18.89
C MET A 10 5.73 -27.43 -19.54
N ASN A 11 5.71 -26.44 -20.44
CA ASN A 11 6.92 -25.82 -20.98
C ASN A 11 7.43 -24.77 -20.01
N GLN A 12 8.75 -24.67 -19.84
CA GLN A 12 9.38 -23.67 -18.99
C GLN A 12 10.19 -22.71 -19.86
N HIS A 13 10.02 -21.42 -19.62
CA HIS A 13 10.69 -20.34 -20.32
C HIS A 13 11.28 -19.34 -19.31
N THR A 14 12.24 -18.54 -19.74
CA THR A 14 12.82 -17.46 -18.94
C THR A 14 13.03 -16.26 -19.83
N ASP A 15 12.20 -15.25 -19.64
CA ASP A 15 12.07 -14.08 -20.51
C ASP A 15 11.39 -12.93 -19.75
N GLU A 16 10.68 -12.05 -20.47
CA GLU A 16 9.97 -10.89 -19.91
C GLU A 16 8.49 -11.20 -19.72
N VAL A 17 7.98 -11.00 -18.49
CA VAL A 17 6.59 -11.30 -18.12
C VAL A 17 5.91 -10.09 -17.46
N PRO A 18 4.62 -9.83 -17.74
CA PRO A 18 3.87 -8.77 -17.06
C PRO A 18 3.68 -9.02 -15.57
N TYR A 19 3.93 -7.99 -14.75
CA TYR A 19 3.63 -8.03 -13.33
C TYR A 19 2.19 -7.56 -13.07
N HIS A 20 1.27 -8.51 -12.93
CA HIS A 20 -0.16 -8.26 -12.81
C HIS A 20 -0.55 -7.38 -11.60
N ALA A 21 0.25 -7.38 -10.53
CA ALA A 21 -0.02 -6.54 -9.36
C ALA A 21 0.11 -5.04 -9.64
N LEU A 22 0.88 -4.65 -10.66
CA LEU A 22 1.03 -3.27 -11.12
C LEU A 22 1.03 -3.20 -12.65
N PRO A 23 -0.13 -2.92 -13.29
CA PRO A 23 -0.25 -2.78 -14.74
C PRO A 23 0.81 -1.85 -15.34
N GLY A 24 1.40 -2.26 -16.46
CA GLY A 24 2.51 -1.55 -17.12
C GLY A 24 3.90 -1.87 -16.58
N THR A 25 4.02 -2.82 -15.64
CA THR A 25 5.31 -3.29 -15.11
C THR A 25 5.67 -4.64 -15.74
N LEU A 26 6.93 -4.79 -16.13
CA LEU A 26 7.48 -6.01 -16.73
C LEU A 26 8.61 -6.53 -15.85
N LEU A 27 8.58 -7.83 -15.54
CA LEU A 27 9.68 -8.51 -14.85
C LEU A 27 10.54 -9.22 -15.90
N ARG A 28 11.85 -8.98 -15.86
CA ARG A 28 12.80 -9.55 -16.82
C ARG A 28 13.58 -10.70 -16.19
N GLY A 29 13.86 -11.73 -16.98
CA GLY A 29 14.64 -12.89 -16.56
C GLY A 29 13.90 -13.73 -15.52
N VAL A 30 12.57 -13.71 -15.54
CA VAL A 30 11.74 -14.47 -14.62
C VAL A 30 11.36 -15.79 -15.27
N THR A 31 11.47 -16.87 -14.51
CA THR A 31 11.04 -18.19 -14.98
C THR A 31 9.52 -18.23 -14.96
N HIS A 32 8.93 -18.61 -16.09
CA HIS A 32 7.50 -18.86 -16.19
C HIS A 32 7.23 -20.17 -16.91
N ARG A 33 6.08 -20.78 -16.61
CA ARG A 33 5.67 -22.07 -17.15
C ARG A 33 4.33 -21.91 -17.84
N THR A 34 4.20 -22.50 -19.03
CA THR A 34 2.94 -22.49 -19.78
C THR A 34 2.54 -23.92 -20.12
N CYS A 35 1.25 -24.21 -19.94
CA CYS A 35 0.67 -25.48 -20.36
C CYS A 35 0.23 -25.36 -21.83
N PRO A 36 0.83 -26.10 -22.77
CA PRO A 36 0.43 -26.06 -24.17
C PRO A 36 -0.97 -26.65 -24.42
N SER A 37 -1.49 -27.46 -23.50
CA SER A 37 -2.79 -28.13 -23.66
C SER A 37 -3.99 -27.28 -23.26
N CYS A 38 -3.87 -26.45 -22.22
CA CYS A 38 -5.00 -25.67 -21.69
C CYS A 38 -4.71 -24.16 -21.55
N GLY A 39 -3.47 -23.73 -21.77
CA GLY A 39 -3.06 -22.33 -21.68
C GLY A 39 -2.79 -21.81 -20.26
N ALA A 40 -2.90 -22.66 -19.22
CA ALA A 40 -2.55 -22.27 -17.86
C ALA A 40 -1.09 -21.77 -17.80
N SER A 41 -0.85 -20.66 -17.09
CA SER A 41 0.46 -20.05 -16.95
C SER A 41 0.78 -19.80 -15.48
N GLU A 42 2.01 -20.08 -15.10
CA GLU A 42 2.53 -19.88 -13.74
C GLU A 42 3.85 -19.10 -13.83
N VAL A 43 4.01 -18.07 -13.00
CA VAL A 43 5.21 -17.25 -12.95
C VAL A 43 5.89 -17.44 -11.60
N ASP A 44 7.15 -17.86 -11.63
CA ASP A 44 7.96 -18.06 -10.42
C ASP A 44 8.67 -16.75 -10.06
N ILE A 45 8.10 -16.00 -9.10
CA ILE A 45 8.62 -14.71 -8.65
C ILE A 45 9.34 -14.90 -7.30
N PRO A 46 10.68 -15.02 -7.29
CA PRO A 46 11.42 -15.15 -6.04
C PRO A 46 11.33 -13.85 -5.24
N ARG A 47 11.28 -13.98 -3.90
CA ARG A 47 11.33 -12.86 -2.95
C ARG A 47 10.33 -11.73 -3.29
N ILE A 48 9.07 -12.10 -3.52
CA ILE A 48 8.01 -11.16 -3.93
C ILE A 48 7.85 -9.96 -2.98
N ALA A 49 8.11 -10.13 -1.67
CA ALA A 49 8.10 -9.04 -0.71
C ALA A 49 9.18 -7.98 -1.01
N GLU A 50 10.40 -8.41 -1.35
CA GLU A 50 11.52 -7.55 -1.75
C GLU A 50 11.22 -6.84 -3.08
N LEU A 51 10.65 -7.57 -4.05
CA LEU A 51 10.19 -7.01 -5.32
C LEU A 51 9.18 -5.88 -5.08
N ASN A 52 8.16 -6.13 -4.25
CA ASN A 52 7.13 -5.14 -3.95
C ASN A 52 7.68 -3.92 -3.24
N ARG A 53 8.58 -4.10 -2.26
CA ARG A 53 9.29 -3.00 -1.59
C ARG A 53 10.12 -2.17 -2.58
N THR A 54 10.79 -2.83 -3.52
CA THR A 54 11.59 -2.16 -4.57
C THR A 54 10.71 -1.32 -5.50
N ILE A 55 9.58 -1.89 -5.95
CA ILE A 55 8.61 -1.16 -6.77
C ILE A 55 8.03 0.03 -5.99
N ALA A 56 7.61 -0.18 -4.75
CA ALA A 56 7.05 0.89 -3.91
C ALA A 56 8.02 2.06 -3.76
N ARG A 57 9.30 1.77 -3.49
CA ARG A 57 10.36 2.78 -3.40
C ARG A 57 10.55 3.55 -4.72
N ALA A 58 10.53 2.85 -5.85
CA ALA A 58 10.61 3.51 -7.15
C ALA A 58 9.41 4.44 -7.42
N LEU A 59 8.20 4.00 -7.06
CA LEU A 59 6.97 4.79 -7.25
C LEU A 59 6.93 6.07 -6.41
N ILE A 60 7.39 6.03 -5.16
CA ILE A 60 7.41 7.22 -4.30
C ILE A 60 8.49 8.23 -4.71
N CYS A 61 9.54 7.79 -5.40
CA CYS A 61 10.60 8.66 -5.90
C CYS A 61 10.31 9.25 -7.30
N GLN A 62 9.27 8.78 -8.00
CA GLN A 62 8.96 9.27 -9.35
C GLN A 62 8.50 10.73 -9.33
N ARG A 63 8.81 11.51 -10.37
CA ARG A 63 8.42 12.94 -10.44
C ARG A 63 6.95 13.17 -10.78
N ALA A 64 6.37 12.29 -11.58
CA ALA A 64 4.96 12.38 -11.97
C ALA A 64 4.03 12.05 -10.79
N ARG A 65 2.80 12.56 -10.82
CA ARG A 65 1.75 12.13 -9.89
C ARG A 65 1.44 10.66 -10.07
N LEU A 66 1.06 10.00 -8.99
CA LEU A 66 0.67 8.60 -8.99
C LEU A 66 -0.56 8.39 -9.87
N SER A 67 -0.52 7.36 -10.71
CA SER A 67 -1.70 6.85 -11.39
C SER A 67 -2.57 6.02 -10.44
N GLY A 68 -3.83 5.80 -10.79
CA GLY A 68 -4.74 4.97 -10.01
C GLY A 68 -4.21 3.58 -9.68
N PRO A 69 -3.68 2.82 -10.66
CA PRO A 69 -3.03 1.54 -10.39
C PRO A 69 -1.85 1.63 -9.41
N GLN A 70 -1.06 2.70 -9.47
CA GLN A 70 0.04 2.93 -8.54
C GLN A 70 -0.47 3.27 -7.13
N VAL A 71 -1.50 4.11 -6.99
CA VAL A 71 -2.18 4.39 -5.71
C VAL A 71 -2.68 3.08 -5.09
N ARG A 72 -3.35 2.24 -5.89
CA ARG A 72 -3.86 0.94 -5.46
C ARG A 72 -2.75 0.00 -5.01
N PHE A 73 -1.66 -0.05 -5.78
CA PHE A 73 -0.49 -0.86 -5.46
C PHE A 73 0.13 -0.43 -4.13
N LEU A 74 0.39 0.86 -3.95
CA LEU A 74 0.98 1.40 -2.72
C LEU A 74 0.09 1.17 -1.48
N ARG A 75 -1.23 1.35 -1.60
CA ARG A 75 -2.16 1.02 -0.51
C ARG A 75 -2.06 -0.45 -0.12
N LYS A 76 -2.09 -1.36 -1.11
CA LYS A 76 -1.96 -2.80 -0.85
C LYS A 76 -0.59 -3.16 -0.29
N HIS A 77 0.47 -2.48 -0.74
CA HIS A 77 1.81 -2.64 -0.20
C HIS A 77 1.87 -2.32 1.29
N LEU A 78 1.13 -1.30 1.75
CA LEU A 78 0.98 -0.99 3.19
C LEU A 78 0.08 -1.97 3.96
N GLY A 79 -0.58 -2.91 3.29
CA GLY A 79 -1.55 -3.82 3.90
C GLY A 79 -2.90 -3.16 4.24
N LEU A 80 -3.20 -1.98 3.68
CA LEU A 80 -4.40 -1.21 4.03
C LEU A 80 -5.60 -1.57 3.16
N SER A 81 -6.79 -1.60 3.76
CA SER A 81 -8.04 -1.63 3.01
C SER A 81 -8.36 -0.25 2.41
N GLY A 82 -9.32 -0.21 1.48
CA GLY A 82 -9.79 1.04 0.91
C GLY A 82 -10.46 1.96 1.94
N THR A 83 -11.00 1.41 3.03
CA THR A 83 -11.57 2.17 4.15
C THR A 83 -10.47 2.77 5.03
N ASP A 84 -9.43 2.01 5.38
CA ASP A 84 -8.39 2.51 6.31
C ASP A 84 -7.58 3.63 5.67
N VAL A 85 -7.18 3.45 4.41
CA VAL A 85 -6.44 4.52 3.73
C VAL A 85 -7.29 5.79 3.60
N ALA A 86 -8.61 5.64 3.43
CA ALA A 86 -9.52 6.77 3.33
C ALA A 86 -9.60 7.52 4.66
N ALA A 87 -9.73 6.79 5.77
CA ALA A 87 -9.72 7.36 7.12
C ALA A 87 -8.39 8.08 7.41
N ARG A 88 -7.25 7.42 7.16
CA ARG A 88 -5.91 8.01 7.37
C ARG A 88 -5.64 9.24 6.51
N MET A 89 -6.24 9.30 5.32
CA MET A 89 -6.14 10.45 4.42
C MET A 89 -7.21 11.51 4.64
N GLY A 90 -8.16 11.30 5.56
CA GLY A 90 -9.26 12.23 5.80
C GLY A 90 -10.21 12.40 4.60
N VAL A 91 -10.43 11.34 3.81
CA VAL A 91 -11.33 11.36 2.64
C VAL A 91 -12.35 10.21 2.69
N SER A 92 -13.35 10.25 1.82
CA SER A 92 -14.29 9.13 1.67
C SER A 92 -13.65 7.93 0.94
N LYS A 93 -14.11 6.72 1.26
CA LYS A 93 -13.76 5.49 0.50
C LYS A 93 -14.07 5.63 -1.01
N ALA A 94 -15.15 6.33 -1.36
CA ALA A 94 -15.52 6.58 -2.74
C ALA A 94 -14.47 7.44 -3.47
N THR A 95 -13.88 8.42 -2.78
CA THR A 95 -12.79 9.24 -3.31
C THR A 95 -11.57 8.37 -3.67
N VAL A 96 -11.15 7.50 -2.74
CA VAL A 96 -10.05 6.55 -2.98
C VAL A 96 -10.35 5.64 -4.16
N SER A 97 -11.57 5.09 -4.25
CA SER A 97 -11.98 4.25 -5.38
C SER A 97 -11.90 4.97 -6.73
N ARG A 98 -12.27 6.26 -6.80
CA ARG A 98 -12.13 7.05 -8.03
C ARG A 98 -10.66 7.28 -8.39
N TRP A 99 -9.80 7.49 -7.39
CA TRP A 99 -8.35 7.56 -7.61
C TRP A 99 -7.81 6.27 -8.20
N GLU A 100 -8.07 5.14 -7.55
CA GLU A 100 -7.56 3.82 -7.97
C GLU A 100 -8.00 3.40 -9.37
N SER A 101 -9.19 3.85 -9.79
CA SER A 101 -9.77 3.55 -11.10
C SER A 101 -9.43 4.58 -12.19
N ASN A 102 -8.55 5.55 -11.91
CA ASN A 102 -8.26 6.69 -12.78
C ASN A 102 -9.48 7.55 -13.16
N LYS A 103 -10.65 7.35 -12.53
CA LYS A 103 -11.83 8.20 -12.75
C LYS A 103 -11.62 9.62 -12.24
N GLN A 104 -10.69 9.79 -11.30
CA GLN A 104 -10.26 11.07 -10.78
C GLN A 104 -8.77 10.96 -10.43
N HIS A 105 -7.96 11.98 -10.75
CA HIS A 105 -6.58 11.99 -10.28
C HIS A 105 -6.51 12.25 -8.77
N ILE A 106 -5.57 11.60 -8.10
CA ILE A 106 -5.22 11.94 -6.72
C ILE A 106 -4.75 13.40 -6.64
N SER A 107 -5.19 14.13 -5.62
CA SER A 107 -4.79 15.52 -5.47
C SER A 107 -3.31 15.61 -5.03
N PRO A 108 -2.60 16.72 -5.32
CA PRO A 108 -1.18 16.84 -4.97
C PRO A 108 -0.87 16.67 -3.48
N GLY A 109 -1.79 17.05 -2.58
CA GLY A 109 -1.63 16.86 -1.13
C GLY A 109 -1.69 15.39 -0.74
N HIS A 110 -2.73 14.67 -1.19
CA HIS A 110 -2.90 13.24 -0.88
C HIS A 110 -1.87 12.35 -1.57
N ASP A 111 -1.37 12.75 -2.75
CA ASP A 111 -0.25 12.09 -3.42
C ASP A 111 1.01 12.12 -2.54
N ARG A 112 1.37 13.31 -2.02
CA ARG A 112 2.50 13.47 -1.09
C ARG A 112 2.28 12.71 0.22
N LEU A 113 1.07 12.75 0.77
CA LEU A 113 0.73 12.02 1.99
C LEU A 113 0.91 10.51 1.79
N LEU A 114 0.39 9.93 0.71
CA LEU A 114 0.56 8.50 0.42
C LEU A 114 2.05 8.13 0.29
N ARG A 115 2.86 8.98 -0.35
CA ARG A 115 4.31 8.74 -0.45
C ARG A 115 4.99 8.75 0.89
N LEU A 116 4.63 9.68 1.78
CA LEU A 116 5.16 9.75 3.14
C LEU A 116 4.76 8.52 3.95
N MET A 117 3.49 8.10 3.89
CA MET A 117 3.04 6.87 4.53
C MET A 117 3.90 5.67 4.10
N VAL A 118 4.09 5.48 2.80
CA VAL A 118 4.94 4.39 2.27
C VAL A 118 6.42 4.53 2.64
N ALA A 119 6.93 5.76 2.81
CA ALA A 119 8.33 5.98 3.16
C ALA A 119 8.65 5.70 4.63
N TYR A 120 7.69 5.86 5.53
CA TYR A 120 7.89 5.80 6.98
C TYR A 120 7.18 4.64 7.68
N GLU A 121 6.12 4.09 7.08
CA GLU A 121 5.38 2.97 7.66
C GLU A 121 5.90 1.64 7.12
N GLU A 122 5.98 0.64 8.01
CA GLU A 122 6.14 -0.74 7.58
C GLU A 122 4.78 -1.32 7.14
N PRO A 123 4.76 -2.18 6.10
CA PRO A 123 3.58 -2.93 5.72
C PRO A 123 2.95 -3.67 6.90
N ILE A 124 1.63 -3.59 7.02
CA ILE A 124 0.89 -4.36 8.04
C ILE A 124 0.85 -5.82 7.60
N GLU A 125 1.58 -6.67 8.31
CA GLU A 125 1.56 -8.13 8.09
C GLU A 125 0.32 -8.79 8.70
N ASN A 126 -0.11 -8.33 9.90
CA ASN A 126 -1.28 -8.84 10.60
C ASN A 126 -2.42 -7.82 10.62
N TYR A 127 -3.27 -7.89 9.59
CA TYR A 127 -4.37 -6.95 9.44
C TYR A 127 -5.44 -7.06 10.54
N ALA A 128 -5.67 -8.25 11.10
CA ALA A 128 -6.68 -8.46 12.14
C ALA A 128 -6.30 -7.73 13.45
N GLU A 129 -5.03 -7.79 13.82
CA GLU A 129 -4.49 -7.09 14.98
C GLU A 129 -4.52 -5.56 14.78
N HIS A 130 -4.22 -5.11 13.56
CA HIS A 130 -4.33 -3.69 13.22
C HIS A 130 -5.75 -3.14 13.38
N LEU A 131 -6.78 -3.88 12.94
CA LEU A 131 -8.17 -3.45 13.11
C LEU A 131 -8.55 -3.27 14.59
N ALA A 132 -8.01 -4.10 15.48
CA ALA A 132 -8.27 -3.99 16.91
C ALA A 132 -7.69 -2.69 17.52
N SER A 133 -6.58 -2.18 17.00
CA SER A 133 -5.94 -0.95 17.51
C SER A 133 -6.61 0.34 17.01
N VAL A 134 -7.19 0.33 15.80
CA VAL A 134 -7.75 1.55 15.15
C VAL A 134 -9.15 1.89 15.67
N ALA A 135 -9.90 0.93 16.21
CA ALA A 135 -11.28 1.13 16.68
C ALA A 135 -11.43 2.08 17.90
N GLN A 136 -10.35 2.71 18.37
CA GLN A 136 -10.34 3.48 19.62
C GLN A 136 -10.29 5.01 19.47
N GLU A 137 -10.26 5.58 18.26
CA GLU A 137 -10.05 7.03 18.10
C GLU A 137 -11.18 7.72 17.32
N ASP A 138 -12.24 8.11 18.03
CA ASP A 138 -13.11 9.23 17.65
C ASP A 138 -12.91 10.36 18.66
N ALA A 139 -11.79 11.08 18.55
CA ALA A 139 -11.61 12.34 19.25
C ALA A 139 -12.28 13.45 18.43
N GLY A 140 -13.47 13.86 18.84
CA GLY A 140 -14.14 15.04 18.29
C GLY A 140 -13.24 16.29 18.39
N VAL A 141 -13.56 17.31 17.60
CA VAL A 141 -12.89 18.62 17.71
C VAL A 141 -13.18 19.17 19.11
N THR A 142 -12.14 19.28 19.93
CA THR A 142 -12.21 19.85 21.28
C THR A 142 -11.22 20.99 21.39
N ASP A 143 -11.64 22.08 22.03
CA ASP A 143 -10.71 23.12 22.44
C ASP A 143 -9.77 22.55 23.51
N LEU A 144 -8.51 22.35 23.12
CA LEU A 144 -7.48 21.85 24.02
C LEU A 144 -6.89 23.02 24.82
N THR A 145 -7.23 23.12 26.10
CA THR A 145 -6.48 23.99 27.02
C THR A 145 -5.16 23.31 27.38
N ILE A 146 -4.05 23.88 26.92
CA ILE A 146 -2.70 23.37 27.23
C ILE A 146 -2.14 24.17 28.40
N ASN A 147 -2.09 23.54 29.58
CA ASN A 147 -1.43 24.12 30.75
C ASN A 147 0.06 23.85 30.68
N LEU A 148 0.85 24.92 30.57
CA LEU A 148 2.29 24.91 30.45
C LEU A 148 2.91 25.69 31.62
N TRP A 149 4.00 25.18 32.18
CA TRP A 149 4.84 25.94 33.12
C TRP A 149 6.31 25.77 32.78
N GLU A 150 7.12 26.71 33.27
CA GLU A 150 8.57 26.74 33.08
C GLU A 150 9.27 26.36 34.39
N SER A 151 10.28 25.49 34.30
CA SER A 151 11.20 25.15 35.38
C SER A 151 12.52 24.67 34.77
N ASP A 152 13.65 25.10 35.34
CA ASP A 152 15.01 24.76 34.90
C ASP A 152 15.27 25.04 33.41
N GLN A 153 14.80 26.18 32.88
CA GLN A 153 14.94 26.56 31.47
C GLN A 153 14.24 25.58 30.51
N ARG A 154 13.23 24.86 30.99
CA ARG A 154 12.46 23.89 30.19
C ARG A 154 10.97 24.07 30.40
N TRP A 155 10.22 23.92 29.31
CA TRP A 155 8.76 23.90 29.33
C TRP A 155 8.24 22.50 29.66
N HIS A 156 7.28 22.45 30.58
CA HIS A 156 6.58 21.25 31.02
C HIS A 156 5.09 21.39 30.73
N ARG A 157 4.41 20.26 30.51
CA ARG A 157 2.95 20.19 30.26
C ARG A 157 2.29 19.34 31.34
N SER A 158 1.15 19.79 31.88
CA SER A 158 0.38 18.97 32.85
C SER A 158 -0.58 18.08 32.08
N GLU A 159 -0.72 16.84 32.53
CA GLU A 159 -1.86 16.03 32.11
C GLU A 159 -3.17 16.74 32.50
N PRO A 160 -4.23 16.62 31.69
CA PRO A 160 -5.52 17.20 32.03
C PRO A 160 -5.99 16.63 33.37
N VAL A 161 -6.34 17.51 34.32
CA VAL A 161 -6.95 17.11 35.59
C VAL A 161 -8.28 16.43 35.25
N ARG A 162 -8.35 15.11 35.42
CA ARG A 162 -9.61 14.37 35.26
C ARG A 162 -10.54 14.78 36.41
N SER A 163 -11.57 15.57 36.10
CA SER A 163 -12.67 15.90 37.00
C SER A 163 -13.58 14.70 37.25
#